data_AF-A0A956GQF9-F1
#
_entry.id   AF-A0A956GQF9-F1
#
_cell.length_a   1.000
_cell.length_b   1.000
_cell.length_c   1.000
_cell.angle_alpha   90.00
_cell.angle_beta   90.00
_cell.angle_gamma   90.00
#
_symmetry.space_group_name_H-M   'P 1'
#
loop_
_entity.id
_entity.type
_entity.pdbx_description
1 polymer ?
#
loop_
_entity_poly.entity_id
_entity_poly.type
_entity_poly.pdbx_seq_one_letter_code
_entity_poly.pdbx_strand_id
1 'polypeptide(L)'
;MRTWLLISSFVTVVSACVVATPAPQGPQPAPEVGGGDGEGGGPPAATSGGEVCAPGDTCNIDCPEGNCAVRCEAGAVCNVDCSGGGCQLDCADGAVCNADCSGGGCQLGCGGGATCNVDCSGGGCQTACDDSAVCNVDCSGGGCG
;
A
#
# COMPACT_ATOMS: atom_id res chain seq x y z
N MET A 1 -81.37 -3.01 -22.49
CA MET A 1 -81.61 -4.40 -22.94
C MET A 1 -80.35 -4.88 -23.62
N ARG A 2 -79.72 -5.99 -23.16
CA ARG A 2 -78.81 -6.85 -23.94
C ARG A 2 -77.49 -6.16 -24.36
N THR A 3 -76.28 -6.73 -24.34
CA THR A 3 -75.82 -8.11 -24.27
C THR A 3 -74.29 -8.05 -24.47
N TRP A 4 -73.54 -8.81 -23.66
CA TRP A 4 -72.33 -9.56 -24.01
C TRP A 4 -70.92 -8.96 -23.88
N LEU A 5 -70.20 -9.55 -22.91
CA LEU A 5 -68.93 -10.27 -23.05
C LEU A 5 -67.94 -9.75 -24.12
N LEU A 6 -66.91 -9.05 -23.66
CA LEU A 6 -65.58 -9.14 -24.26
C LEU A 6 -64.62 -9.74 -23.22
N ILE A 7 -64.54 -11.06 -23.27
CA ILE A 7 -63.43 -11.85 -22.70
C ILE A 7 -62.22 -11.53 -23.57
N SER A 8 -61.38 -10.60 -23.12
CA SER A 8 -60.09 -10.32 -23.75
C SER A 8 -58.98 -10.87 -22.84
N SER A 9 -58.58 -12.09 -23.16
CA SER A 9 -57.25 -12.66 -23.01
C SER A 9 -56.38 -12.15 -21.85
N PHE A 10 -56.64 -12.65 -20.64
CA PHE A 10 -55.56 -12.80 -19.65
C PHE A 10 -54.81 -14.10 -19.96
N VAL A 11 -53.79 -13.98 -20.82
CA VAL A 11 -52.76 -15.02 -20.94
C VAL A 11 -51.97 -15.00 -19.63
N THR A 12 -52.34 -15.88 -18.72
CA THR A 12 -51.57 -16.17 -17.50
C THR A 12 -50.27 -16.85 -17.93
N VAL A 13 -49.20 -16.07 -18.03
CA VAL A 13 -47.83 -16.60 -18.04
C VAL A 13 -47.59 -17.20 -16.66
N VAL A 14 -47.77 -18.52 -16.56
CA VAL A 14 -47.29 -19.33 -15.44
C VAL A 14 -45.77 -19.40 -15.58
N SER A 15 -45.08 -18.36 -15.09
CA SER A 15 -43.63 -18.36 -14.97
C SER A 15 -43.27 -19.27 -13.80
N ALA A 16 -42.83 -20.48 -14.14
CA ALA A 16 -42.44 -21.51 -13.20
C ALA A 16 -41.33 -21.00 -12.25
N CYS A 17 -41.49 -21.33 -10.98
CA CYS A 17 -40.55 -21.13 -9.91
C CYS A 17 -39.20 -21.80 -10.21
N VAL A 18 -38.13 -21.02 -10.14
CA VAL A 18 -36.81 -21.50 -9.71
C VAL A 18 -36.28 -20.51 -8.69
N VAL A 19 -36.86 -20.55 -7.49
CA VAL A 19 -36.21 -20.02 -6.29
C VAL A 19 -35.08 -20.99 -5.98
N ALA A 20 -33.88 -20.66 -6.43
CA ALA A 20 -32.67 -21.34 -6.01
C ALA A 20 -32.45 -21.03 -4.53
N THR A 21 -32.74 -22.00 -3.67
CA THR A 21 -32.36 -21.98 -2.26
C THR A 21 -30.84 -22.05 -2.16
N PRO A 22 -30.14 -21.05 -1.59
CA PRO A 22 -28.72 -21.20 -1.30
C PRO A 22 -28.54 -22.27 -0.22
N ALA A 23 -27.67 -23.24 -0.52
CA ALA A 23 -27.29 -24.29 0.42
C ALA A 23 -26.65 -23.66 1.68
N PRO A 24 -26.87 -24.22 2.89
CA PRO A 24 -26.14 -23.80 4.07
C PRO A 24 -24.66 -24.11 3.86
N GLN A 25 -23.86 -23.06 3.74
CA GLN A 25 -22.41 -23.15 3.69
C GLN A 25 -21.95 -23.69 5.06
N GLY A 26 -21.38 -24.88 5.06
CA GLY A 26 -20.71 -25.44 6.24
C GLY A 26 -19.58 -24.51 6.72
N PRO A 27 -19.03 -24.76 7.92
CA PRO A 27 -17.96 -23.94 8.47
C PRO A 27 -16.81 -23.84 7.45
N GLN A 28 -16.59 -22.63 6.93
CA GLN A 28 -15.47 -22.37 6.04
C GLN A 28 -14.18 -22.62 6.84
N PRO A 29 -13.23 -23.43 6.33
CA PRO A 29 -11.91 -23.51 6.96
C PRO A 29 -11.29 -22.11 6.96
N ALA A 30 -10.74 -21.72 8.10
CA ALA A 30 -10.03 -20.46 8.26
C ALA A 30 -8.94 -20.33 7.19
N PRO A 31 -8.65 -19.11 6.69
CA PRO A 31 -7.44 -18.91 5.91
C PRO A 31 -6.26 -19.34 6.78
N GLU A 32 -5.51 -20.31 6.28
CA GLU A 32 -4.25 -20.74 6.87
C GLU A 32 -3.33 -19.53 6.87
N VAL A 33 -3.19 -18.91 8.05
CA VAL A 33 -2.13 -17.98 8.35
C VAL A 33 -0.83 -18.76 8.20
N GLY A 34 -0.21 -18.62 7.03
CA GLY A 34 1.13 -19.10 6.77
C GLY A 34 2.08 -18.37 7.71
N GLY A 35 2.34 -18.97 8.87
CA GLY A 35 3.48 -18.66 9.70
C GLY A 35 4.73 -19.03 8.89
N GLY A 36 5.41 -18.02 8.37
CA GLY A 36 6.81 -18.13 8.02
C GLY A 36 7.60 -17.84 9.27
N ASP A 37 8.00 -18.88 9.98
CA ASP A 37 9.02 -18.82 11.01
C ASP A 37 10.29 -18.18 10.39
N GLY A 38 10.76 -17.10 11.01
CA GLY A 38 11.93 -16.38 10.56
C GLY A 38 13.21 -17.13 10.91
N GLU A 39 14.13 -17.19 9.96
CA GLU A 39 15.53 -17.51 10.19
C GLU A 39 16.41 -16.87 9.11
N GLY A 40 17.22 -15.88 9.51
CA GLY A 40 18.42 -15.51 8.76
C GLY A 40 18.54 -14.04 8.41
N GLY A 41 19.20 -13.28 9.29
CA GLY A 41 19.77 -11.98 8.94
C GLY A 41 20.73 -12.08 7.75
N GLY A 42 20.33 -11.43 6.67
CA GLY A 42 21.14 -11.07 5.52
C GLY A 42 20.41 -9.90 4.85
N PRO A 43 21.11 -8.89 4.29
CA PRO A 43 20.42 -7.80 3.62
C PRO A 43 19.53 -8.41 2.53
N PRO A 44 18.24 -8.05 2.44
CA PRO A 44 17.39 -8.53 1.37
C PRO A 44 18.04 -8.08 0.06
N ALA A 45 18.45 -9.06 -0.76
CA ALA A 45 18.92 -8.79 -2.10
C ALA A 45 17.79 -8.07 -2.84
N ALA A 46 18.06 -6.83 -3.24
CA ALA A 46 17.19 -5.95 -4.01
C ALA A 46 16.48 -6.74 -5.11
N THR A 47 15.22 -7.12 -4.85
CA THR A 47 14.29 -7.56 -5.87
C THR A 47 13.44 -6.34 -6.15
N SER A 48 13.66 -5.77 -7.33
CA SER A 48 12.85 -4.73 -7.95
C SER A 48 11.36 -5.11 -7.86
N GLY A 49 10.68 -4.61 -6.84
CA GLY A 49 9.25 -4.87 -6.59
C GLY A 49 8.87 -4.81 -5.11
N GLY A 50 8.62 -3.61 -4.60
CA GLY A 50 7.78 -3.41 -3.42
C GLY A 50 8.38 -3.92 -2.10
N GLU A 51 9.41 -3.28 -1.57
CA GLU A 51 10.02 -3.64 -0.30
C GLU A 51 9.15 -3.22 0.89
N VAL A 52 8.50 -4.18 1.55
CA VAL A 52 7.73 -3.93 2.78
C VAL A 52 8.58 -4.29 4.00
N CYS A 53 8.81 -3.34 4.89
CA CYS A 53 9.42 -3.55 6.20
C CYS A 53 8.35 -3.81 7.25
N ALA A 54 8.44 -4.97 7.91
CA ALA A 54 7.49 -5.39 8.93
C ALA A 54 7.49 -4.48 10.17
N PRO A 55 6.39 -4.44 10.93
CA PRO A 55 6.24 -3.51 12.05
C PRO A 55 7.26 -3.80 13.17
N GLY A 56 7.96 -2.76 13.61
CA GLY A 56 9.00 -2.86 14.64
C GLY A 56 10.34 -3.43 14.16
N ASP A 57 10.44 -3.85 12.90
CA ASP A 57 11.69 -4.35 12.33
C ASP A 57 12.59 -3.23 11.82
N THR A 58 13.85 -3.56 11.57
CA THR A 58 14.81 -2.66 10.91
C THR A 58 15.18 -3.22 9.54
N CYS A 59 14.95 -2.44 8.49
CA CYS A 59 15.24 -2.81 7.12
C CYS A 59 16.26 -1.88 6.48
N ASN A 60 17.14 -2.46 5.67
CA ASN A 60 18.07 -1.73 4.82
C ASN A 60 17.73 -2.07 3.38
N ILE A 61 17.33 -1.07 2.61
CA ILE A 61 16.87 -1.20 1.23
C ILE A 61 17.79 -0.38 0.33
N ASP A 62 18.40 -1.04 -0.64
CA ASP A 62 19.23 -0.41 -1.65
C ASP A 62 18.52 -0.44 -3.01
N CYS A 63 18.31 0.75 -3.58
CA CYS A 63 17.63 0.96 -4.87
C CYS A 63 18.55 1.67 -5.88
N PRO A 64 19.59 0.99 -6.39
CA PRO A 64 20.57 1.60 -7.29
C PRO A 64 20.00 1.93 -8.67
N GLU A 65 18.96 1.22 -9.10
CA GLU A 65 18.27 1.45 -10.37
C GLU A 65 17.17 2.52 -10.26
N GLY A 66 16.82 2.92 -9.04
CA GLY A 66 15.74 3.86 -8.77
C GLY A 66 14.36 3.24 -8.92
N ASN A 67 13.33 4.06 -8.76
CA ASN A 67 11.91 3.69 -8.93
C ASN A 67 11.44 2.52 -8.03
N CYS A 68 12.11 2.28 -6.90
CA CYS A 68 11.64 1.30 -5.91
C CYS A 68 10.45 1.86 -5.13
N ALA A 69 9.58 0.96 -4.69
CA ALA A 69 8.46 1.28 -3.82
C ALA A 69 8.72 0.63 -2.47
N VAL A 70 8.98 1.44 -1.45
CA VAL A 70 9.30 1.00 -0.09
C VAL A 70 8.15 1.37 0.83
N ARG A 71 7.70 0.41 1.62
CA ARG A 71 6.69 0.63 2.66
C ARG A 71 7.24 0.23 4.01
N CYS A 72 7.22 1.17 4.95
CA CYS A 72 7.69 0.98 6.32
C CYS A 72 6.48 0.91 7.22
N GLU A 73 6.18 -0.27 7.76
CA GLU A 73 5.04 -0.44 8.65
C GLU A 73 5.27 0.25 10.00
N ALA A 74 4.20 0.35 10.78
CA ALA A 74 4.20 1.13 12.02
C ALA A 74 5.33 0.70 12.98
N GLY A 75 6.08 1.68 13.48
CA GLY A 75 7.22 1.45 14.37
C GLY A 75 8.45 0.80 13.73
N ALA A 76 8.44 0.52 12.42
CA ALA A 76 9.61 0.02 11.71
C ALA A 76 10.69 1.10 11.54
N VAL A 77 11.93 0.68 11.35
CA VAL A 77 13.06 1.53 10.99
C VAL A 77 13.53 1.17 9.59
N CYS A 78 13.34 2.07 8.63
CA CYS A 78 13.78 1.89 7.26
C CYS A 78 14.98 2.76 6.95
N ASN A 79 16.04 2.14 6.44
CA ASN A 79 17.19 2.83 5.86
C ASN A 79 17.17 2.56 4.35
N VAL A 80 16.92 3.60 3.55
CA VAL A 80 16.71 3.48 2.11
C VAL A 80 17.77 4.29 1.37
N ASP A 81 18.55 3.64 0.51
CA ASP A 81 19.40 4.29 -0.49
C ASP A 81 18.68 4.29 -1.84
N CYS A 82 18.36 5.49 -2.34
CA CYS A 82 17.73 5.70 -3.65
C CYS A 82 18.66 6.49 -4.58
N SER A 83 19.88 5.97 -4.77
CA SER A 83 20.85 6.54 -5.71
C SER A 83 20.39 6.58 -7.17
N GLY A 84 19.49 5.69 -7.59
CA GLY A 84 18.90 5.73 -8.94
C GLY A 84 17.76 6.74 -9.12
N GLY A 85 17.25 7.32 -8.02
CA GLY A 85 16.19 8.33 -8.03
C GLY A 85 14.77 7.78 -8.24
N GLY A 86 13.77 8.63 -8.06
CA GLY A 86 12.36 8.30 -8.32
C GLY A 86 11.73 7.29 -7.37
N CYS A 87 12.36 7.00 -6.22
CA CYS A 87 11.78 6.05 -5.27
C CYS A 87 10.52 6.60 -4.60
N GLN A 88 9.60 5.69 -4.28
CA GLN A 88 8.39 5.93 -3.52
C GLN A 88 8.58 5.33 -2.14
N LEU A 89 8.56 6.15 -1.10
CA LEU A 89 8.72 5.72 0.29
C LEU A 89 7.46 6.10 1.06
N ASP A 90 6.81 5.12 1.66
CA ASP A 90 5.66 5.31 2.53
C ASP A 90 5.99 4.86 3.94
N CYS A 91 6.04 5.82 4.85
CA CYS A 91 6.35 5.61 6.26
C CYS A 91 5.05 5.66 7.06
N ALA A 92 4.62 4.52 7.56
CA ALA A 92 3.44 4.44 8.40
C ALA A 92 3.63 5.15 9.74
N ASP A 93 2.54 5.27 10.50
CA ASP A 93 2.51 5.98 11.77
C ASP A 93 3.58 5.46 12.74
N GLY A 94 4.32 6.38 13.36
CA GLY A 94 5.39 6.06 14.32
C GLY A 94 6.61 5.34 13.74
N ALA A 95 6.70 5.15 12.42
CA ALA A 95 7.90 4.60 11.78
C ALA A 95 9.06 5.61 11.77
N VAL A 96 10.28 5.11 11.63
CA VAL A 96 11.49 5.92 11.42
C VAL A 96 12.02 5.61 10.03
N CYS A 97 12.04 6.62 9.16
CA CYS A 97 12.54 6.49 7.81
C CYS A 97 13.75 7.37 7.61
N ASN A 98 14.86 6.75 7.21
CA ASN A 98 16.09 7.41 6.80
C ASN A 98 16.26 7.15 5.30
N ALA A 99 16.14 8.19 4.49
CA ALA A 99 16.14 8.07 3.04
C ALA A 99 17.25 8.94 2.43
N ASP A 100 18.13 8.33 1.65
CA ASP A 100 19.06 9.02 0.75
C ASP A 100 18.42 9.05 -0.65
N CYS A 101 18.10 10.25 -1.12
CA CYS A 101 17.58 10.50 -2.47
C CYS A 101 18.59 11.30 -3.30
N SER A 102 19.83 10.85 -3.33
CA SER A 102 20.89 11.41 -4.18
C SER A 102 20.58 11.35 -5.68
N GLY A 103 19.76 10.39 -6.14
CA GLY A 103 19.28 10.33 -7.53
C GLY A 103 18.17 11.34 -7.87
N GLY A 104 17.55 11.95 -6.86
CA GLY A 104 16.49 12.95 -7.00
C GLY A 104 15.11 12.39 -7.35
N GLY A 105 14.09 13.25 -7.28
CA GLY A 105 12.72 12.93 -7.70
C GLY A 105 11.97 11.93 -6.80
N CYS A 106 12.45 11.66 -5.59
CA CYS A 106 11.76 10.75 -4.68
C CYS A 106 10.42 11.31 -4.18
N GLN A 107 9.49 10.41 -3.89
CA GLN A 107 8.17 10.69 -3.35
C GLN A 107 8.11 10.07 -1.96
N LEU A 108 7.97 10.89 -0.93
CA LEU A 108 7.94 10.44 0.46
C LEU A 108 6.60 10.79 1.12
N GLY A 109 5.98 9.80 1.76
CA GLY A 109 4.86 9.95 2.67
C GLY A 109 5.29 9.65 4.10
N CYS A 110 5.00 10.55 5.03
CA CYS A 110 5.31 10.41 6.45
C CYS A 110 4.03 10.49 7.27
N GLY A 111 3.60 9.34 7.78
CA GLY A 111 2.42 9.19 8.63
C GLY A 111 2.57 9.85 10.00
N GLY A 112 1.48 9.85 10.76
CA GLY A 112 1.39 10.51 12.06
C GLY A 112 2.38 9.98 13.08
N GLY A 113 3.11 10.89 13.73
CA GLY A 113 4.15 10.53 14.70
C GLY A 113 5.37 9.83 14.11
N ALA A 114 5.45 9.64 12.80
CA ALA A 114 6.64 9.11 12.14
C ALA A 114 7.78 10.13 12.18
N THR A 115 9.02 9.64 12.10
CA THR A 115 10.21 10.47 11.92
C THR A 115 10.83 10.18 10.57
N CYS A 116 10.83 11.17 9.69
CA CYS A 116 11.40 11.08 8.36
C CYS A 116 12.64 11.96 8.24
N ASN A 117 13.80 11.33 8.07
CA ASN A 117 15.07 11.97 7.77
C ASN A 117 15.39 11.73 6.31
N VAL A 118 15.41 12.79 5.51
CA VAL A 118 15.46 12.70 4.05
C VAL A 118 16.59 13.57 3.54
N ASP A 119 17.55 12.97 2.87
CA ASP A 119 18.54 13.69 2.09
C ASP A 119 18.03 13.80 0.64
N CYS A 120 17.64 15.00 0.20
CA CYS A 120 17.25 15.29 -1.17
C CYS A 120 18.34 16.08 -1.92
N SER A 121 19.59 15.65 -1.82
CA SER A 121 20.71 16.22 -2.57
C SER A 121 20.55 16.11 -4.09
N GLY A 122 19.84 15.10 -4.59
CA GLY A 122 19.51 14.96 -6.03
C GLY A 122 18.45 15.95 -6.53
N GLY A 123 17.72 16.59 -5.61
CA GLY A 123 16.67 17.56 -5.91
C GLY A 123 15.35 16.96 -6.41
N GLY A 124 14.30 17.79 -6.47
CA GLY A 124 13.00 17.42 -7.01
C GLY A 124 12.16 16.48 -6.15
N CYS A 125 12.52 16.25 -4.89
CA CYS A 125 11.75 15.37 -4.01
C CYS A 125 10.38 15.98 -3.67
N GLN A 126 9.38 15.12 -3.53
CA GLN A 126 8.05 15.47 -3.06
C GLN A 126 7.84 14.82 -1.70
N THR A 127 7.52 15.62 -0.69
CA THR A 127 7.38 15.15 0.69
C THR A 127 6.01 15.53 1.23
N ALA A 128 5.21 14.52 1.56
CA ALA A 128 3.95 14.68 2.25
C ALA A 128 4.14 14.29 3.72
N CYS A 129 3.98 15.26 4.61
CA CYS A 129 4.14 15.07 6.05
C CYS A 129 2.81 15.30 6.74
N ASP A 130 2.39 14.31 7.54
CA ASP A 130 1.26 14.46 8.43
C ASP A 130 1.55 15.52 9.50
N ASP A 131 0.52 16.17 10.04
CA ASP A 131 0.66 17.29 11.00
C ASP A 131 1.43 16.91 12.28
N SER A 132 1.40 15.62 12.62
CA SER A 132 2.05 15.06 13.81
C SER A 132 3.38 14.37 13.53
N ALA A 133 3.81 14.33 12.26
CA ALA A 133 5.08 13.74 11.86
C ALA A 133 6.26 14.71 12.12
N VAL A 134 7.45 14.15 12.30
CA VAL A 134 8.70 14.91 12.29
C VAL A 134 9.37 14.71 10.94
N CYS A 135 9.37 15.75 10.11
CA CYS A 135 10.03 15.73 8.81
C CYS A 135 11.28 16.60 8.82
N ASN A 136 12.44 15.94 8.73
CA ASN A 136 13.74 16.55 8.55
C ASN A 136 14.21 16.28 7.12
N VAL A 137 13.88 17.19 6.21
CA VAL A 137 14.19 17.08 4.79
C VAL A 137 15.32 18.06 4.45
N ASP A 138 16.49 17.55 4.08
CA ASP A 138 17.54 18.36 3.47
C ASP A 138 17.22 18.54 1.98
N CYS A 139 17.01 19.79 1.58
CA CYS A 139 16.67 20.19 0.22
C CYS A 139 17.81 20.92 -0.47
N SER A 140 19.05 20.54 -0.17
CA SER A 140 20.26 21.10 -0.79
C SER A 140 20.28 20.96 -2.33
N GLY A 141 19.65 19.93 -2.90
CA GLY A 141 19.49 19.75 -4.35
C GLY A 141 18.47 20.68 -5.02
N GLY A 142 17.61 21.35 -4.25
CA GLY A 142 16.56 22.24 -4.74
C GLY A 142 15.33 21.51 -5.31
N GLY A 143 14.25 22.27 -5.54
CA GLY A 143 13.02 21.72 -6.15
C GLY A 143 12.19 20.80 -5.26
N CYS A 144 12.41 20.81 -3.95
CA CYS A 144 11.55 20.12 -2.99
C CYS A 144 10.14 20.72 -2.96
N GLY A 145 9.12 19.88 -2.78
CA GLY A 145 7.70 20.25 -2.69
C GLY A 145 6.93 19.48 -1.63
#